data_AF-A0A502EQT1-F1
#
_entry.id   AF-A0A502EQT1-F1
#
_cell.length_a   1.000
_cell.length_b   1.000
_cell.length_c   1.000
_cell.angle_alpha   90.00
_cell.angle_beta   90.00
_cell.angle_gamma   90.00
#
_symmetry.space_group_name_H-M   'P 1'
#
loop_
_entity.id
_entity.type
_entity.pdbx_description
1 polymer ?
#
loop_
_entity_poly.entity_id
_entity_poly.type
_entity_poly.pdbx_seq_one_letter_code
_entity_poly.pdbx_strand_id
1 'polypeptide(L)' 'MIPQKPTQEDYNNWHKDPNNWHLGMFYYNKEDARMFVPKKMKWAGFTVNFANTKAILITIAFLFFIYTLTQLK' A
#
# COMPACT_ATOMS: atom_id res chain seq x y z
N MET A 1 -6.55 27.19 2.47
CA MET A 1 -7.68 26.22 2.42
C MET A 1 -7.16 24.91 3.01
N ILE A 2 -7.88 24.31 3.97
CA ILE A 2 -7.49 23.00 4.52
C ILE A 2 -7.82 21.96 3.43
N PRO A 3 -6.87 21.12 2.99
CA PRO A 3 -7.19 20.06 2.03
C PRO A 3 -8.24 19.14 2.66
N GLN A 4 -9.35 18.93 1.95
CA GLN A 4 -10.39 18.02 2.42
C GLN A 4 -9.83 16.59 2.49
N LYS A 5 -10.18 15.87 3.55
CA LYS A 5 -9.79 14.45 3.67
C LYS A 5 -10.52 13.63 2.60
N PRO A 6 -9.88 12.63 1.99
CA PRO A 6 -10.54 11.76 1.02
C PRO A 6 -11.74 11.03 1.63
N THR A 7 -12.79 10.88 0.83
CA THR A 7 -14.01 10.13 1.16
C THR A 7 -13.84 8.64 0.85
N GLN A 8 -14.81 7.82 1.26
CA GLN A 8 -14.83 6.41 0.89
C GLN A 8 -14.99 6.20 -0.63
N GLU A 9 -15.67 7.13 -1.31
CA GLU A 9 -15.83 7.09 -2.76
C GLU A 9 -14.50 7.34 -3.46
N ASP A 10 -13.70 8.30 -2.98
CA ASP A 10 -12.34 8.55 -3.50
C ASP A 10 -11.47 7.29 -3.40
N TYR A 11 -11.46 6.63 -2.23
CA TYR A 11 -10.74 5.38 -2.05
C TYR A 11 -11.25 4.25 -2.96
N ASN A 12 -12.55 4.19 -3.24
CA ASN A 12 -13.13 3.20 -4.13
C ASN A 12 -12.77 3.48 -5.59
N ASN A 13 -12.76 4.75 -6.00
CA ASN A 13 -12.39 5.18 -7.34
C ASN A 13 -10.91 4.90 -7.61
N TRP A 14 -10.03 5.29 -6.68
CA TRP A 14 -8.60 4.98 -6.77
C TRP A 14 -8.30 3.48 -6.77
N HIS A 15 -9.10 2.66 -6.06
CA HIS A 15 -8.92 1.20 -6.05
C HIS A 15 -9.39 0.55 -7.36
N LYS A 16 -10.42 1.10 -8.01
CA LYS A 16 -10.93 0.61 -9.30
C LYS A 16 -10.10 1.06 -10.50
N ASP A 17 -9.39 2.19 -10.39
CA ASP A 17 -8.56 2.73 -11.47
C ASP A 17 -7.41 1.77 -11.83
N PRO A 18 -7.39 1.21 -13.06
CA PRO A 18 -6.32 0.32 -13.49
C PRO A 18 -4.93 0.98 -13.53
N ASN A 19 -4.84 2.30 -13.66
CA ASN A 19 -3.55 3.01 -13.68
C ASN A 19 -2.82 2.95 -12.33
N ASN A 20 -3.55 2.76 -11.24
CA ASN A 20 -2.96 2.58 -9.92
C ASN A 20 -2.45 1.14 -9.70
N TRP A 21 -2.69 0.21 -10.64
CA TRP A 21 -2.30 -1.20 -10.53
C TRP A 21 -1.24 -1.59 -11.56
N HIS A 22 -0.02 -1.82 -11.08
CA HIS A 22 1.11 -2.24 -11.89
C HIS A 22 1.23 -3.76 -11.84
N LEU A 23 1.43 -4.38 -13.01
CA LEU A 23 1.47 -5.85 -13.18
C LEU A 23 0.24 -6.57 -12.60
N GLY A 24 -0.89 -5.87 -12.43
CA GLY A 24 -2.11 -6.41 -11.82
C GLY A 24 -2.02 -6.68 -10.31
N MET A 25 -0.90 -6.39 -9.65
CA MET A 25 -0.65 -6.78 -8.25
C MET A 25 -0.10 -5.67 -7.36
N PHE A 26 0.70 -4.75 -7.90
CA PHE A 26 1.36 -3.69 -7.15
C PHE A 26 0.56 -2.41 -7.22
N TYR A 27 0.25 -1.82 -6.06
CA TYR A 27 -0.51 -0.58 -5.98
C TYR A 27 0.41 0.63 -5.90
N TYR A 28 0.18 1.64 -6.72
CA TYR A 28 0.92 2.89 -6.71
C TYR A 28 -0.04 4.05 -6.95
N ASN A 29 -0.30 4.86 -5.92
CA ASN A 29 -1.08 6.08 -6.05
C ASN A 29 -0.57 7.17 -5.08
N LYS A 30 -0.12 8.31 -5.63
CA LYS A 30 0.40 9.44 -4.84
C LYS A 30 -0.71 10.21 -4.10
N GLU A 31 -1.95 10.13 -4.56
CA GLU A 31 -3.10 10.80 -3.94
C GLU A 31 -3.64 10.02 -2.73
N ASP A 32 -3.47 8.70 -2.74
CA ASP A 32 -3.86 7.83 -1.63
C ASP A 32 -2.77 7.82 -0.54
N ALA A 33 -2.99 8.56 0.55
CA ALA A 33 -2.04 8.63 1.66
C ALA A 33 -1.93 7.32 2.49
N ARG A 34 -2.77 6.31 2.24
CA ARG A 34 -2.72 5.03 2.99
C ARG A 34 -1.43 4.29 2.69
N MET A 35 -0.84 3.68 3.73
CA MET A 35 0.35 2.84 3.60
C MET A 35 0.03 1.45 3.04
N PHE A 36 -1.08 0.87 3.49
CA PHE A 36 -1.56 -0.44 3.07
C PHE A 36 -2.98 -0.31 2.51
N VAL A 37 -3.22 -0.93 1.36
CA VAL A 37 -4.50 -0.93 0.67
C VAL A 37 -4.97 -2.36 0.40
N PRO A 38 -6.29 -2.64 0.35
CA PRO A 38 -6.77 -3.96 -0.03
C PRO A 38 -6.26 -4.35 -1.42
N LYS A 39 -5.86 -5.60 -1.62
CA LYS A 39 -5.51 -6.11 -2.96
C LYS A 39 -6.73 -6.06 -3.89
N LYS A 40 -6.48 -6.06 -5.20
CA LYS A 40 -7.53 -6.08 -6.23
C LYS A 40 -8.52 -7.24 -6.01
N MET A 41 -7.98 -8.43 -5.71
CA MET A 41 -8.74 -9.53 -5.13
C MET A 41 -8.78 -9.37 -3.60
N LYS A 42 -9.88 -8.85 -3.04
CA LYS A 42 -9.98 -8.48 -1.62
C LYS A 42 -9.65 -9.62 -0.65
N TRP A 43 -9.94 -10.87 -1.03
CA TRP A 43 -9.65 -12.05 -0.20
C TRP A 43 -8.14 -12.32 -0.06
N ALA A 44 -7.31 -11.79 -0.95
CA ALA A 44 -5.85 -11.95 -0.92
C ALA A 44 -5.16 -10.97 0.07
N GLY A 45 -5.93 -10.25 0.89
CA GLY A 45 -5.42 -9.37 1.94
C GLY A 45 -5.02 -7.98 1.42
N PHE A 46 -3.91 -7.45 1.95
CA PHE A 46 -3.44 -6.08 1.71
C PHE A 46 -2.16 -6.03 0.89
N THR A 47 -1.88 -4.86 0.32
CA THR A 47 -0.62 -4.54 -0.36
C THR A 47 -0.12 -3.17 0.04
N VAL A 48 1.19 -2.97 -0.08
CA VAL A 48 1.83 -1.66 0.12
C VAL A 48 1.41 -0.71 -0.99
N ASN A 49 1.11 0.54 -0.65
CA ASN A 49 1.11 1.62 -1.63
C ASN A 49 2.55 2.09 -1.88
N PHE A 50 3.10 1.72 -3.03
CA PHE A 50 4.49 2.03 -3.39
C PHE A 50 4.74 3.51 -3.70
N ALA A 51 3.71 4.35 -3.71
CA ALA A 51 3.88 5.80 -3.73
C ALA A 51 4.19 6.40 -2.34
N ASN A 52 4.01 5.62 -1.27
CA ASN A 52 4.23 6.06 0.11
C ASN A 52 5.60 5.60 0.64
N THR A 53 6.57 6.53 0.70
CA THR A 53 7.94 6.25 1.17
C THR A 53 7.96 5.65 2.58
N LYS A 54 7.09 6.09 3.49
CA LYS A 54 7.02 5.53 4.85
C LYS A 54 6.58 4.07 4.83
N ALA A 55 5.61 3.73 3.98
CA ALA A 55 5.15 2.36 3.80
C ALA A 55 6.27 1.44 3.27
N ILE A 56 7.06 1.92 2.32
CA ILE A 56 8.24 1.21 1.81
C ILE A 56 9.26 0.97 2.92
N LEU A 57 9.64 2.02 3.65
CA LEU A 57 10.63 1.91 4.74
C LEU A 57 10.17 0.95 5.84
N ILE A 58 8.91 1.03 6.26
CA ILE A 58 8.32 0.11 7.24
C ILE A 58 8.35 -1.33 6.72
N THR A 59 8.02 -1.54 5.44
CA THR A 59 8.04 -2.88 4.83
C THR A 59 9.44 -3.45 4.80
N ILE A 60 10.45 -2.66 4.40
CA ILE A 60 11.86 -3.08 4.39
C ILE A 60 12.34 -3.39 5.80
N ALA A 61 12.04 -2.53 6.78
CA ALA A 61 12.42 -2.73 8.17
C ALA A 61 11.78 -4.00 8.75
N PHE A 62 10.50 -4.27 8.43
CA PHE A 62 9.80 -5.47 8.85
C PHE A 62 10.41 -6.74 8.24
N LEU A 63 10.70 -6.74 6.93
CA LEU A 63 11.35 -7.87 6.27
C LEU A 63 12.75 -8.12 6.82
N PHE A 64 13.52 -7.05 7.06
CA PHE A 64 14.83 -7.14 7.69
C PHE A 64 14.74 -7.72 9.10
N PHE A 65 13.78 -7.26 9.91
CA PHE A 65 13.53 -7.81 11.25
C PHE A 65 13.22 -9.31 11.19
N ILE A 66 12.30 -9.74 10.32
CA ILE A 66 12.02 -11.18 10.12
C ILE A 66 13.30 -11.92 9.74
N TYR A 67 14.07 -11.40 8.79
CA TYR A 67 15.33 -12.00 8.40
C TYR A 67 16.28 -12.16 9.59
N THR A 68 16.45 -11.15 10.44
CA THR A 68 17.30 -11.27 11.64
C THR A 68 16.81 -12.35 12.60
N LEU A 69 15.50 -12.52 12.76
CA LEU A 69 14.94 -13.59 13.58
C LEU A 69 15.31 -14.98 13.04
N THR A 70 15.44 -15.15 11.72
CA THR A 70 15.89 -16.44 11.14
C THR A 70 17.36 -16.77 11.43
N GLN A 71 18.16 -15.77 11.82
CA GLN A 71 19.58 -15.94 12.13
C GLN A 71 19.85 -16.12 13.63
N LEU A 72 18.85 -15.84 14.48
CA LEU A 72 18.89 -16.18 15.90
C LEU A 72 18.76 -17.71 16.03
N LYS A 73 19.89 -18.38 16.23
CA LYS A 73 19.94 -19.80 16.62
C LYS A 73 19.72 -19.95 18.11
#